data_AF-A0A4U0H4Q0-F1
#
_entry.id   AF-A0A4U0H4Q0-F1
#
_cell.length_a   1.000
_cell.length_b   1.000
_cell.length_c   1.000
_cell.angle_alpha   90.00
_cell.angle_beta   90.00
_cell.angle_gamma   90.00
#
_symmetry.space_group_name_H-M   'P 1'
#
loop_
_entity.id
_entity.type
_entity.pdbx_description
1 polymer ?
#
loop_
_entity_poly.entity_id
_entity_poly.type
_entity_poly.pdbx_seq_one_letter_code
_entity_poly.pdbx_strand_id
1 'polypeptide(L)'
;MKLPVKKSLNIPALLFCFISCMAYGQVDDSPRIINIVNFIRQTDYRVQHADSLLFEVVEEQIKLVNQYNFPATFLFQYDALINPAYQKLMKTQLNAHCEIGAWWEITQPHVEAAGIPWRGEHTWVSHANIAFTTGYTPEEREKLADVFMAKFKEIYGFFPRSVGSWFIDSHTLAYLYEKYGIVASSNCKDQIGTDGYTLWGGYWNQAYYPSRHNAYMPAQHAESQIPVPIFRMLGSDPIYQYDIGLGRSRQGVISLEPVYHESGMDQRWVEYYLDAIVNQPSLAFNYAQAGQENSFTWREMKKGLLMQFPLFDSLRRENKIRLETLSESGLWFKKRFSVTPATAVTALSDVRGEGRKTVWYNSRFYRANLLWEKGTFRFRDIHLFDERFVSSYLKAAGTGNQFFYYALPVVDGFQWSTSDDRAGLRIMRLDGKGQASEVLIDDPEVTEIAADQLQVRCADDQGNVFTIQFHESHIEISCSPKEKDLLWQLELRGPKPTAFPFQAIHKKKIDATFRDFSYALYSKKGTFEPVHDELGTAFRIIPKRHQIIIATHR
;
A
#
# COMPACT_ATOMS: atom_id res chain seq x y z
N MET A 1 38.60 20.36 87.04
CA MET A 1 37.52 21.28 87.44
C MET A 1 36.77 21.68 86.16
N LYS A 2 35.48 21.33 86.09
CA LYS A 2 34.37 21.81 85.20
C LYS A 2 34.71 23.01 84.27
N LEU A 3 34.33 23.15 82.99
CA LEU A 3 33.25 22.74 82.06
C LEU A 3 33.59 23.42 80.68
N PRO A 4 32.79 23.36 79.58
CA PRO A 4 32.22 22.23 78.85
C PRO A 4 32.55 22.25 77.33
N VAL A 5 32.21 21.12 76.70
CA VAL A 5 32.42 20.71 75.30
C VAL A 5 31.58 21.54 74.30
N LYS A 6 32.21 21.95 73.19
CA LYS A 6 31.59 22.63 72.03
C LYS A 6 30.67 21.67 71.26
N LYS A 7 29.43 22.10 70.99
CA LYS A 7 28.51 21.48 70.03
C LYS A 7 29.03 21.73 68.60
N SER A 8 29.44 20.67 67.91
CA SER A 8 29.66 20.65 66.47
C SER A 8 28.35 20.37 65.75
N LEU A 9 28.03 21.21 64.78
CA LEU A 9 26.85 21.14 63.92
C LEU A 9 27.03 19.95 62.95
N ASN A 10 26.20 18.90 63.10
CA ASN A 10 26.11 17.80 62.14
C ASN A 10 25.31 18.25 60.91
N ILE A 11 25.97 18.31 59.77
CA ILE A 11 25.34 18.42 58.44
C ILE A 11 24.87 17.00 58.06
N PRO A 12 23.59 16.76 57.74
CA PRO A 12 23.17 15.46 57.24
C PRO A 12 23.63 15.32 55.79
N ALA A 13 24.44 14.28 55.54
CA ALA A 13 24.79 13.82 54.21
C ALA A 13 23.50 13.37 53.48
N LEU A 14 23.10 14.13 52.45
CA LEU A 14 22.09 13.66 51.51
C LEU A 14 22.71 12.54 50.66
N LEU A 15 22.32 11.32 50.96
CA LEU A 15 22.56 10.15 50.13
C LEU A 15 21.70 10.31 48.87
N PHE A 16 22.31 10.76 47.77
CA PHE A 16 21.67 10.72 46.45
C PHE A 16 21.61 9.25 46.00
N CYS A 17 20.50 8.58 46.28
CA CYS A 17 20.13 7.35 45.59
C CYS A 17 19.92 7.69 44.13
N PHE A 18 20.91 7.38 43.28
CA PHE A 18 20.71 7.23 41.85
C PHE A 18 19.76 6.06 41.63
N ILE A 19 18.46 6.33 41.61
CA ILE A 19 17.51 5.47 40.93
C ILE A 19 17.78 5.68 39.45
N SER A 20 18.58 4.80 38.87
CA SER A 20 18.63 4.59 37.44
C SER A 20 17.25 4.11 37.00
N CYS A 21 16.35 5.07 36.75
CA CYS A 21 15.25 4.90 35.82
C CYS A 21 15.90 4.56 34.50
N MET A 22 15.93 3.27 34.16
CA MET A 22 15.96 2.88 32.77
C MET A 22 14.82 3.63 32.11
N ALA A 23 15.17 4.54 31.20
CA ALA A 23 14.21 5.10 30.28
C ALA A 23 13.60 3.92 29.55
N TYR A 24 12.39 3.53 29.97
CA TYR A 24 11.46 2.86 29.09
C TYR A 24 11.43 3.75 27.85
N GLY A 25 11.95 3.25 26.74
CA GLY A 25 11.86 3.93 25.46
C GLY A 25 10.40 4.33 25.29
N GLN A 26 10.16 5.63 25.07
CA GLN A 26 8.86 6.09 24.62
C GLN A 26 8.44 5.16 23.48
N VAL A 27 7.24 4.60 23.60
CA VAL A 27 6.56 3.93 22.49
C VAL A 27 6.66 4.89 21.30
N ASP A 28 7.49 4.51 20.34
CA ASP A 28 7.78 5.30 19.16
C ASP A 28 6.47 5.32 18.37
N ASP A 29 5.74 6.44 18.45
CA ASP A 29 4.35 6.58 18.04
C ASP A 29 4.14 5.99 16.63
N SER A 30 3.23 5.01 16.50
CA SER A 30 2.87 4.33 15.24
C SER A 30 1.62 5.03 14.69
N PRO A 31 1.76 6.17 13.98
CA PRO A 31 0.63 7.05 13.74
C PRO A 31 -0.41 6.40 12.84
N ARG A 32 -1.66 6.84 12.99
CA ARG A 32 -2.76 6.50 12.07
C ARG A 32 -2.99 7.70 11.17
N ILE A 33 -2.50 7.66 9.95
CA ILE A 33 -2.47 8.83 9.05
C ILE A 33 -3.60 8.71 8.03
N ILE A 34 -4.37 9.78 7.85
CA ILE A 34 -5.28 9.93 6.72
C ILE A 34 -4.86 11.16 5.93
N ASN A 35 -4.52 10.97 4.65
CA ASN A 35 -4.34 12.08 3.72
C ASN A 35 -5.63 12.33 2.94
N ILE A 36 -6.14 13.56 2.98
CA ILE A 36 -7.22 14.00 2.10
C ILE A 36 -6.57 14.55 0.82
N VAL A 37 -6.61 13.77 -0.25
CA VAL A 37 -6.00 14.11 -1.55
C VAL A 37 -7.12 14.25 -2.59
N ASN A 38 -7.26 15.44 -3.13
CA ASN A 38 -8.15 15.77 -4.23
C ASN A 38 -7.30 16.06 -5.47
N PHE A 39 -7.68 15.54 -6.62
CA PHE A 39 -6.93 15.73 -7.86
C PHE A 39 -7.85 16.31 -8.93
N ILE A 40 -7.30 17.30 -9.64
CA ILE A 40 -8.07 18.29 -10.37
C ILE A 40 -7.76 18.16 -11.86
N ARG A 41 -8.80 17.83 -12.63
CA ARG A 41 -8.84 17.99 -14.09
C ARG A 41 -9.54 19.28 -14.48
N GLN A 42 -9.16 19.90 -15.60
CA GLN A 42 -9.98 20.97 -16.18
C GLN A 42 -11.23 20.39 -16.84
N THR A 43 -11.06 19.29 -17.57
CA THR A 43 -12.10 18.74 -18.43
C THR A 43 -12.01 17.22 -18.49
N ASP A 44 -13.13 16.59 -18.81
CA ASP A 44 -13.24 15.15 -19.00
C ASP A 44 -14.33 14.90 -20.06
N TYR A 45 -13.94 14.39 -21.22
CA TYR A 45 -14.85 14.20 -22.37
C TYR A 45 -16.03 13.26 -22.07
N ARG A 46 -15.93 12.48 -20.98
CA ARG A 46 -17.00 11.57 -20.51
C ARG A 46 -18.10 12.31 -19.75
N VAL A 47 -17.87 13.57 -19.37
CA VAL A 47 -18.79 14.40 -18.56
C VAL A 47 -19.35 15.53 -19.41
N GLN A 48 -20.67 15.61 -19.52
CA GLN A 48 -21.33 16.73 -20.18
C GLN A 48 -21.17 18.00 -19.32
N HIS A 49 -20.81 19.13 -19.92
CA HIS A 49 -20.51 20.38 -19.19
C HIS A 49 -19.36 20.22 -18.18
N ALA A 50 -18.37 19.39 -18.52
CA ALA A 50 -17.25 19.03 -17.66
C ALA A 50 -16.62 20.24 -16.95
N ASP A 51 -16.17 21.24 -17.71
CA ASP A 51 -15.45 22.40 -17.15
C ASP A 51 -16.17 23.08 -15.99
N SER A 52 -17.50 23.28 -16.08
CA SER A 52 -18.27 23.88 -14.98
C SER A 52 -18.49 22.93 -13.81
N LEU A 53 -18.80 21.65 -14.09
CA LEU A 53 -19.09 20.67 -13.03
C LEU A 53 -17.84 20.27 -12.26
N LEU A 54 -16.70 20.13 -12.95
CA LEU A 54 -15.40 19.82 -12.35
C LEU A 54 -14.89 21.00 -11.52
N PHE A 55 -15.14 22.24 -11.96
CA PHE A 55 -14.83 23.44 -11.17
C PHE A 55 -15.70 23.52 -9.90
N GLU A 56 -17.01 23.29 -10.02
CA GLU A 56 -17.94 23.24 -8.89
C GLU A 56 -17.48 22.23 -7.83
N VAL A 57 -17.03 21.04 -8.24
CA VAL A 57 -16.51 20.05 -7.28
C VAL A 57 -15.36 20.61 -6.45
N VAL A 58 -14.40 21.27 -7.09
CA VAL A 58 -13.25 21.81 -6.37
C VAL A 58 -13.68 22.92 -5.42
N GLU A 59 -14.63 23.78 -5.81
CA GLU A 59 -15.22 24.77 -4.90
C GLU A 59 -15.87 24.11 -3.69
N GLU A 60 -16.68 23.07 -3.88
CA GLU A 60 -17.38 22.38 -2.80
C GLU A 60 -16.44 21.58 -1.90
N GLN A 61 -15.42 20.93 -2.47
CA GLN A 61 -14.35 20.28 -1.70
C GLN A 61 -13.59 21.29 -0.83
N ILE A 62 -13.26 22.47 -1.36
CA ILE A 62 -12.60 23.55 -0.58
C ILE A 62 -13.51 24.05 0.54
N LYS A 63 -14.79 24.32 0.26
CA LYS A 63 -15.75 24.75 1.29
C LYS A 63 -15.81 23.75 2.44
N LEU A 64 -15.89 22.46 2.12
CA LEU A 64 -15.97 21.41 3.11
C LEU A 64 -14.67 21.26 3.91
N VAL A 65 -13.51 21.24 3.24
CA VAL A 65 -12.19 21.22 3.90
C VAL A 65 -12.02 22.41 4.85
N ASN A 66 -12.43 23.60 4.41
CA ASN A 66 -12.32 24.81 5.22
C ASN A 66 -13.27 24.79 6.42
N GLN A 67 -14.49 24.27 6.26
CA GLN A 67 -15.47 24.12 7.35
C GLN A 67 -14.89 23.33 8.53
N TYR A 68 -14.13 22.27 8.25
CA TYR A 68 -13.52 21.42 9.27
C TYR A 68 -12.07 21.81 9.61
N ASN A 69 -11.51 22.80 8.91
CA ASN A 69 -10.10 23.19 8.98
C ASN A 69 -9.15 21.98 8.83
N PHE A 70 -9.43 21.11 7.86
CA PHE A 70 -8.60 19.95 7.59
C PHE A 70 -7.38 20.30 6.73
N PRO A 71 -6.19 19.75 7.02
CA PRO A 71 -5.09 19.78 6.08
C PRO A 71 -5.40 18.82 4.92
N ALA A 72 -5.59 19.36 3.72
CA ALA A 72 -5.87 18.60 2.50
C ALA A 72 -4.89 18.97 1.39
N THR A 73 -4.72 18.07 0.43
CA THR A 73 -3.84 18.26 -0.73
C THR A 73 -4.66 18.34 -2.00
N PHE A 74 -4.44 19.38 -2.81
CA PHE A 74 -5.08 19.59 -4.10
C PHE A 74 -4.04 19.48 -5.22
N LEU A 75 -4.11 18.42 -6.02
CA LEU A 75 -3.13 18.09 -7.06
C LEU A 75 -3.64 18.50 -8.44
N PHE A 76 -2.90 19.35 -9.14
CA PHE A 76 -3.32 19.89 -10.42
C PHE A 76 -2.83 19.09 -11.63
N GLN A 77 -3.73 18.75 -12.55
CA GLN A 77 -3.33 18.58 -13.95
C GLN A 77 -2.90 19.92 -14.55
N TYR A 78 -2.09 19.88 -15.60
CA TYR A 78 -1.51 21.07 -16.20
C TYR A 78 -2.57 22.04 -16.76
N ASP A 79 -3.65 21.53 -17.34
CA ASP A 79 -4.74 22.33 -17.89
C ASP A 79 -5.50 23.12 -16.80
N ALA A 80 -5.79 22.48 -15.66
CA ALA A 80 -6.36 23.13 -14.50
C ALA A 80 -5.38 24.11 -13.83
N LEU A 81 -4.09 23.78 -13.80
CA LEU A 81 -3.03 24.67 -13.28
C LEU A 81 -3.01 26.01 -14.01
N ILE A 82 -3.09 26.00 -15.35
CA ILE A 82 -3.03 27.23 -16.16
C ILE A 82 -4.34 28.00 -16.22
N ASN A 83 -5.46 27.45 -15.73
CA ASN A 83 -6.74 28.14 -15.76
C ASN A 83 -6.81 29.23 -14.67
N PRO A 84 -7.01 30.52 -15.04
CA PRO A 84 -7.12 31.62 -14.08
C PRO A 84 -8.23 31.46 -13.04
N ALA A 85 -9.32 30.76 -13.36
CA ALA A 85 -10.42 30.51 -12.43
C ALA A 85 -9.97 29.63 -11.25
N TYR A 86 -9.28 28.51 -11.53
CA TYR A 86 -8.73 27.65 -10.48
C TYR A 86 -7.63 28.38 -9.68
N GLN A 87 -6.78 29.16 -10.34
CA GLN A 87 -5.76 29.96 -9.65
C GLN A 87 -6.39 30.95 -8.68
N LYS A 88 -7.44 31.68 -9.12
CA LYS A 88 -8.19 32.61 -8.26
C LYS A 88 -8.84 31.87 -7.11
N LEU A 89 -9.50 30.74 -7.38
CA LEU A 89 -10.13 29.92 -6.36
C LEU A 89 -9.13 29.51 -5.27
N MET A 90 -8.00 28.90 -5.64
CA MET A 90 -6.98 28.47 -4.68
C MET A 90 -6.38 29.65 -3.90
N LYS A 91 -6.04 30.75 -4.57
CA LYS A 91 -5.39 31.91 -3.92
C LYS A 91 -6.31 32.66 -2.95
N THR A 92 -7.63 32.58 -3.14
CA THR A 92 -8.60 33.37 -2.36
C THR A 92 -9.41 32.56 -1.36
N GLN A 93 -9.62 31.26 -1.62
CA GLN A 93 -10.52 30.43 -0.82
C GLN A 93 -9.81 29.27 -0.11
N LEU A 94 -8.71 28.71 -0.62
CA LEU A 94 -8.09 27.55 0.01
C LEU A 94 -7.38 27.95 1.32
N ASN A 95 -7.65 27.22 2.40
CA ASN A 95 -6.99 27.44 3.69
C ASN A 95 -5.46 27.27 3.61
N ALA A 96 -4.72 28.07 4.37
CA ALA A 96 -3.25 28.08 4.40
C ALA A 96 -2.60 26.79 4.94
N HIS A 97 -3.36 25.93 5.62
CA HIS A 97 -2.88 24.62 6.09
C HIS A 97 -3.03 23.52 5.02
N CYS A 98 -3.63 23.84 3.87
CA CYS A 98 -3.73 22.92 2.74
C CYS A 98 -2.51 23.04 1.83
N GLU A 99 -2.29 21.99 1.06
CA GLU A 99 -1.23 21.91 0.06
C GLU A 99 -1.82 21.98 -1.35
N ILE A 100 -1.10 22.64 -2.26
CA ILE A 100 -1.27 22.50 -3.70
C ILE A 100 -0.06 21.76 -4.29
N GLY A 101 -0.31 20.81 -5.18
CA GLY A 101 0.73 19.97 -5.81
C GLY A 101 0.41 19.61 -7.25
N ALA A 102 1.07 18.58 -7.78
CA ALA A 102 0.90 18.14 -9.16
C ALA A 102 0.14 16.81 -9.26
N TRP A 103 -0.81 16.73 -10.18
CA TRP A 103 -1.41 15.48 -10.65
C TRP A 103 -0.84 15.13 -12.01
N TRP A 104 -0.06 14.05 -12.06
CA TRP A 104 0.74 13.66 -13.21
C TRP A 104 -0.06 12.81 -14.19
N GLU A 105 -1.03 13.45 -14.81
CA GLU A 105 -1.71 12.98 -16.02
C GLU A 105 -1.50 14.03 -17.12
N ILE A 106 -1.11 13.55 -18.30
CA ILE A 106 -0.65 14.41 -19.39
C ILE A 106 -1.84 14.84 -20.25
N THR A 107 -1.97 16.15 -20.43
CA THR A 107 -3.04 16.79 -21.20
C THR A 107 -2.49 17.45 -22.47
N GLN A 108 -3.36 17.75 -23.42
CA GLN A 108 -2.99 18.45 -24.65
C GLN A 108 -2.25 19.77 -24.37
N PRO A 109 -2.73 20.68 -23.51
CA PRO A 109 -2.02 21.92 -23.20
C PRO A 109 -0.63 21.68 -22.60
N HIS A 110 -0.43 20.57 -21.90
CA HIS A 110 0.86 20.22 -21.29
C HIS A 110 1.91 19.86 -22.36
N VAL A 111 1.55 18.96 -23.28
CA VAL A 111 2.49 18.51 -24.31
C VAL A 111 2.80 19.63 -25.30
N GLU A 112 1.80 20.44 -25.65
CA GLU A 112 1.98 21.56 -26.57
C GLU A 112 2.91 22.62 -25.97
N ALA A 113 2.78 22.90 -24.68
CA ALA A 113 3.70 23.78 -23.96
C ALA A 113 5.13 23.21 -23.87
N ALA A 114 5.29 21.89 -23.96
CA ALA A 114 6.59 21.21 -24.07
C ALA A 114 7.11 21.09 -25.51
N GLY A 115 6.38 21.59 -26.50
CA GLY A 115 6.73 21.46 -27.92
C GLY A 115 6.63 20.02 -28.44
N ILE A 116 5.81 19.18 -27.80
CA ILE A 116 5.58 17.78 -28.16
C ILE A 116 4.20 17.67 -28.85
N PRO A 117 4.08 16.97 -29.99
CA PRO A 117 2.80 16.78 -30.65
C PRO A 117 1.78 16.04 -29.77
N TRP A 118 0.56 16.57 -29.70
CA TRP A 118 -0.55 15.86 -29.08
C TRP A 118 -1.01 14.68 -29.92
N ARG A 119 -1.36 13.58 -29.25
CA ARG A 119 -1.67 12.27 -29.87
C ARG A 119 -3.09 11.79 -29.59
N GLY A 120 -3.86 12.52 -28.80
CA GLY A 120 -5.21 12.13 -28.37
C GLY A 120 -6.31 12.73 -29.25
N GLU A 121 -7.47 12.09 -29.22
CA GLU A 121 -8.70 12.50 -29.90
C GLU A 121 -9.48 13.61 -29.16
N HIS A 122 -9.14 13.85 -27.90
CA HIS A 122 -9.69 14.90 -27.02
C HIS A 122 -8.54 15.64 -26.34
N THR A 123 -8.82 16.77 -25.67
CA THR A 123 -7.80 17.56 -24.94
C THR A 123 -7.21 16.84 -23.73
N TRP A 124 -7.91 15.80 -23.25
CA TRP A 124 -7.42 14.77 -22.33
C TRP A 124 -8.05 13.44 -22.74
N VAL A 125 -7.29 12.34 -22.63
CA VAL A 125 -7.75 10.97 -22.96
C VAL A 125 -7.25 10.00 -21.89
N SER A 126 -7.91 8.85 -21.72
CA SER A 126 -7.51 7.83 -20.75
C SER A 126 -6.55 6.76 -21.30
N HIS A 127 -6.14 6.85 -22.57
CA HIS A 127 -5.21 5.88 -23.17
C HIS A 127 -3.85 5.95 -22.50
N ALA A 128 -3.34 4.83 -21.99
CA ALA A 128 -2.20 4.85 -21.08
C ALA A 128 -0.93 5.49 -21.69
N ASN A 129 -0.66 5.25 -22.98
CA ASN A 129 0.46 5.84 -23.71
C ASN A 129 0.35 7.34 -24.00
N ILE A 130 -0.79 7.95 -23.70
CA ILE A 130 -1.02 9.38 -23.87
C ILE A 130 -1.20 10.04 -22.50
N ALA A 131 -1.99 9.42 -21.61
CA ALA A 131 -2.32 9.96 -20.30
C ALA A 131 -1.14 9.95 -19.31
N PHE A 132 -0.13 9.09 -19.52
CA PHE A 132 0.98 8.92 -18.57
C PHE A 132 2.34 9.13 -19.23
N THR A 133 3.32 9.60 -18.44
CA THR A 133 4.71 9.82 -18.91
C THR A 133 5.37 8.59 -19.49
N THR A 134 4.95 7.41 -19.05
CA THR A 134 5.43 6.12 -19.55
C THR A 134 5.22 5.96 -21.06
N GLY A 135 4.29 6.68 -21.68
CA GLY A 135 4.09 6.73 -23.13
C GLY A 135 4.95 7.73 -23.91
N TYR A 136 5.86 8.44 -23.23
CA TYR A 136 6.78 9.43 -23.79
C TYR A 136 8.22 8.95 -23.64
N THR A 137 9.16 9.45 -24.46
CA THR A 137 10.59 9.13 -24.30
C THR A 137 11.15 9.75 -23.03
N PRO A 138 12.24 9.23 -22.44
CA PRO A 138 12.86 9.84 -21.25
C PRO A 138 13.11 11.36 -21.39
N GLU A 139 13.58 11.81 -22.56
CA GLU A 139 13.83 13.23 -22.84
C GLU A 139 12.52 14.04 -22.90
N GLU A 140 11.46 13.48 -23.47
CA GLU A 140 10.13 14.10 -23.46
C GLU A 140 9.55 14.20 -22.04
N ARG A 141 9.76 13.17 -21.21
CA ARG A 141 9.33 13.18 -19.79
C ARG A 141 10.00 14.30 -19.01
N GLU A 142 11.30 14.50 -19.21
CA GLU A 142 12.05 15.60 -18.59
C GLU A 142 11.54 16.97 -19.03
N LYS A 143 11.23 17.15 -20.32
CA LYS A 143 10.63 18.39 -20.84
C LYS A 143 9.24 18.66 -20.24
N LEU A 144 8.39 17.64 -20.18
CA LEU A 144 7.08 17.73 -19.55
C LEU A 144 7.22 18.12 -18.08
N ALA A 145 8.18 17.53 -17.37
CA ALA A 145 8.48 17.88 -15.99
C ALA A 145 8.90 19.35 -15.84
N ASP A 146 9.83 19.80 -16.67
CA ASP A 146 10.33 21.17 -16.65
C ASP A 146 9.25 22.21 -16.92
N VAL A 147 8.39 21.96 -17.91
CA VAL A 147 7.28 22.85 -18.25
C VAL A 147 6.27 22.96 -17.12
N PHE A 148 5.86 21.84 -16.53
CA PHE A 148 4.93 21.85 -15.42
C PHE A 148 5.50 22.63 -14.23
N MET A 149 6.74 22.31 -13.84
CA MET A 149 7.40 22.91 -12.69
C MET A 149 7.65 24.41 -12.86
N ALA A 150 8.07 24.84 -14.05
CA ALA A 150 8.26 26.25 -14.37
C ALA A 150 6.93 27.01 -14.29
N LYS A 151 5.86 26.47 -14.88
CA LYS A 151 4.54 27.09 -14.87
C LYS A 151 3.96 27.17 -13.44
N PHE A 152 4.12 26.11 -12.66
CA PHE A 152 3.68 26.11 -11.26
C PHE A 152 4.40 27.20 -10.45
N LYS A 153 5.73 27.30 -10.59
CA LYS A 153 6.53 28.33 -9.91
C LYS A 153 6.20 29.75 -10.36
N GLU A 154 5.91 29.95 -11.65
CA GLU A 154 5.44 31.24 -12.17
C GLU A 154 4.13 31.69 -11.49
N ILE A 155 3.19 30.77 -11.30
CA ILE A 155 1.85 31.07 -10.76
C ILE A 155 1.86 31.25 -9.24
N TYR A 156 2.58 30.38 -8.52
CA TYR A 156 2.51 30.27 -7.06
C TYR A 156 3.80 30.71 -6.33
N GLY A 157 4.89 30.96 -7.06
CA GLY A 157 6.16 31.44 -6.50
C GLY A 157 7.08 30.35 -5.92
N PHE A 158 6.65 29.10 -5.88
CA PHE A 158 7.40 27.95 -5.36
C PHE A 158 7.18 26.70 -6.22
N PHE A 159 8.01 25.67 -6.08
CA PHE A 159 7.79 24.37 -6.74
C PHE A 159 6.85 23.48 -5.90
N PRO A 160 5.97 22.68 -6.53
CA PRO A 160 5.10 21.76 -5.80
C PRO A 160 5.95 20.76 -5.00
N ARG A 161 5.49 20.42 -3.79
CA ARG A 161 6.20 19.50 -2.90
C ARG A 161 5.76 18.06 -3.07
N SER A 162 4.53 17.83 -3.54
CA SER A 162 3.96 16.52 -3.80
C SER A 162 3.53 16.34 -5.25
N VAL A 163 3.69 15.10 -5.74
CA VAL A 163 3.26 14.69 -7.09
C VAL A 163 2.53 13.36 -7.02
N GLY A 164 1.24 13.34 -7.31
CA GLY A 164 0.43 12.13 -7.43
C GLY A 164 0.24 11.71 -8.87
N SER A 165 0.09 10.42 -9.14
CA SER A 165 -0.28 9.89 -10.46
C SER A 165 -0.86 8.50 -10.30
N TRP A 166 -1.83 8.10 -11.12
CA TRP A 166 -2.22 6.70 -11.16
C TRP A 166 -1.07 5.76 -11.51
N PHE A 167 -0.18 6.20 -12.41
CA PHE A 167 0.89 5.39 -12.97
C PHE A 167 2.11 6.27 -13.31
N ILE A 168 3.15 6.19 -12.50
CA ILE A 168 4.40 6.96 -12.67
C ILE A 168 5.62 6.04 -12.83
N ASP A 169 6.52 6.36 -13.75
CA ASP A 169 7.77 5.65 -13.94
C ASP A 169 8.93 6.18 -13.09
N SER A 170 9.94 5.32 -12.89
CA SER A 170 11.14 5.66 -12.12
C SER A 170 11.94 6.81 -12.71
N HIS A 171 11.99 6.97 -14.04
CA HIS A 171 12.77 8.04 -14.67
C HIS A 171 12.16 9.39 -14.34
N THR A 172 10.86 9.54 -14.59
CA THR A 172 10.10 10.76 -14.23
C THR A 172 10.18 11.05 -12.74
N LEU A 173 9.92 10.07 -11.87
CA LEU A 173 9.92 10.29 -10.43
C LEU A 173 11.31 10.68 -9.90
N ALA A 174 12.38 10.03 -10.39
CA ALA A 174 13.74 10.37 -10.03
C ALA A 174 14.09 11.79 -10.48
N TYR A 175 13.72 12.18 -11.70
CA TYR A 175 13.99 13.51 -12.22
C TYR A 175 13.27 14.61 -11.41
N LEU A 176 12.00 14.40 -11.06
CA LEU A 176 11.23 15.31 -10.21
C LEU A 176 11.87 15.45 -8.82
N TYR A 177 12.39 14.36 -8.27
CA TYR A 177 13.11 14.40 -7.00
C TYR A 177 14.45 15.15 -7.11
N GLU A 178 15.32 14.74 -8.05
CA GLU A 178 16.69 15.21 -8.13
C GLU A 178 16.79 16.68 -8.55
N LYS A 179 15.92 17.11 -9.48
CA LYS A 179 15.93 18.47 -10.00
C LYS A 179 15.04 19.44 -9.20
N TYR A 180 13.87 18.97 -8.77
CA TYR A 180 12.84 19.84 -8.16
C TYR A 180 12.62 19.61 -6.66
N GLY A 181 13.21 18.56 -6.08
CA GLY A 181 13.20 18.35 -4.64
C GLY A 181 11.83 17.98 -4.07
N ILE A 182 10.96 17.34 -4.85
CA ILE A 182 9.67 16.84 -4.34
C ILE A 182 9.92 15.92 -3.14
N VAL A 183 9.00 15.92 -2.18
CA VAL A 183 9.17 15.21 -0.89
C VAL A 183 8.19 14.06 -0.70
N ALA A 184 7.14 14.01 -1.52
CA ALA A 184 6.13 12.96 -1.48
C ALA A 184 5.60 12.65 -2.88
N SER A 185 5.21 11.40 -3.11
CA SER A 185 4.42 10.99 -4.27
C SER A 185 3.27 10.08 -3.82
N SER A 186 2.31 9.84 -4.71
CA SER A 186 1.22 8.91 -4.47
C SER A 186 0.81 8.20 -5.74
N ASN A 187 0.33 6.96 -5.63
CA ASN A 187 -0.18 6.20 -6.77
C ASN A 187 -1.35 5.27 -6.48
N CYS A 188 -1.97 4.77 -7.55
CA CYS A 188 -3.15 3.90 -7.47
C CYS A 188 -2.83 2.61 -6.70
N LYS A 189 -3.77 2.14 -5.86
CA LYS A 189 -3.77 0.79 -5.28
C LYS A 189 -3.64 -0.30 -6.35
N ASP A 190 -3.49 -1.54 -5.90
CA ASP A 190 -3.54 -2.68 -6.80
C ASP A 190 -4.87 -2.72 -7.54
N GLN A 191 -4.81 -2.98 -8.84
CA GLN A 191 -5.96 -3.14 -9.70
C GLN A 191 -5.60 -3.92 -10.96
N ILE A 192 -6.58 -4.65 -11.49
CA ILE A 192 -6.46 -5.40 -12.74
C ILE A 192 -7.54 -4.93 -13.71
N GLY A 193 -7.11 -4.52 -14.90
CA GLY A 193 -8.01 -4.27 -16.04
C GLY A 193 -8.88 -3.01 -15.92
N THR A 194 -8.51 -2.05 -15.08
CA THR A 194 -9.22 -0.76 -14.92
C THR A 194 -8.47 0.34 -15.66
N ASP A 195 -9.20 1.19 -16.41
CA ASP A 195 -8.71 2.41 -17.05
C ASP A 195 -7.48 2.27 -17.96
N GLY A 196 -7.26 1.08 -18.52
CA GLY A 196 -6.13 0.81 -19.40
C GLY A 196 -4.81 0.55 -18.69
N TYR A 197 -4.81 0.26 -17.38
CA TYR A 197 -3.58 -0.14 -16.71
C TYR A 197 -3.82 -1.12 -15.56
N THR A 198 -2.84 -2.01 -15.38
CA THR A 198 -2.82 -3.01 -14.31
C THR A 198 -1.61 -2.76 -13.43
N LEU A 199 -1.83 -2.66 -12.12
CA LEU A 199 -0.80 -2.65 -11.09
C LEU A 199 -1.09 -3.85 -10.18
N TRP A 200 -0.25 -4.87 -10.22
CA TRP A 200 -0.51 -6.09 -9.45
C TRP A 200 0.75 -6.66 -8.79
N GLY A 201 0.70 -6.94 -7.50
CA GLY A 201 1.82 -7.59 -6.81
C GLY A 201 2.72 -6.63 -6.02
N GLY A 202 2.61 -5.32 -6.21
CA GLY A 202 3.47 -4.30 -5.60
C GLY A 202 3.22 -4.05 -4.11
N TYR A 203 3.87 -3.06 -3.54
CA TYR A 203 3.66 -2.70 -2.13
C TYR A 203 2.19 -2.36 -1.88
N TRP A 204 1.51 -3.07 -0.97
CA TRP A 204 0.05 -3.13 -0.98
C TRP A 204 -0.63 -1.84 -0.50
N ASN A 205 -0.28 -1.33 0.68
CA ASN A 205 -0.81 -0.09 1.28
C ASN A 205 0.33 0.72 1.93
N GLN A 206 0.02 1.86 2.57
CA GLN A 206 0.97 2.75 3.23
C GLN A 206 1.95 3.38 2.24
N ALA A 207 3.24 3.40 2.53
CA ALA A 207 4.23 4.04 1.67
C ALA A 207 5.55 3.28 1.62
N TYR A 208 6.26 3.47 0.51
CA TYR A 208 7.55 2.86 0.24
C TYR A 208 8.45 3.80 -0.56
N TYR A 209 9.77 3.65 -0.42
CA TYR A 209 10.73 4.21 -1.37
C TYR A 209 10.85 3.29 -2.58
N PRO A 210 10.51 3.78 -3.79
CA PRO A 210 10.56 2.98 -5.00
C PRO A 210 11.99 2.73 -5.49
N SER A 211 12.17 1.66 -6.26
CA SER A 211 13.41 1.39 -6.99
C SER A 211 13.62 2.37 -8.14
N ARG A 212 14.88 2.78 -8.32
CA ARG A 212 15.36 3.53 -9.50
C ARG A 212 15.14 2.78 -10.82
N HIS A 213 14.92 1.47 -10.79
CA HIS A 213 14.66 0.67 -11.99
C HIS A 213 13.17 0.35 -12.22
N ASN A 214 12.35 0.41 -11.17
CA ASN A 214 10.93 0.12 -11.26
C ASN A 214 10.16 0.78 -10.09
N ALA A 215 9.38 1.81 -10.42
CA ALA A 215 8.73 2.66 -9.43
C ALA A 215 7.59 1.94 -8.69
N TYR A 216 7.15 0.78 -9.17
CA TYR A 216 6.10 0.00 -8.54
C TYR A 216 6.60 -0.90 -7.40
N MET A 217 7.90 -1.16 -7.33
CA MET A 217 8.50 -1.99 -6.29
C MET A 217 9.37 -1.16 -5.34
N PRO A 218 9.44 -1.53 -4.06
CA PRO A 218 10.40 -0.94 -3.16
C PRO A 218 11.84 -1.23 -3.60
N ALA A 219 12.73 -0.26 -3.36
CA ALA A 219 14.15 -0.52 -3.40
C ALA A 219 14.54 -1.38 -2.18
N GLN A 220 15.43 -2.34 -2.40
CA GLN A 220 15.99 -3.16 -1.33
C GLN A 220 17.13 -2.42 -0.63
N HIS A 221 17.82 -1.51 -1.32
CA HIS A 221 18.94 -0.75 -0.77
C HIS A 221 18.79 0.75 -0.99
N ALA A 222 19.38 1.56 -0.11
CA ALA A 222 19.26 3.02 -0.16
C ALA A 222 19.87 3.61 -1.45
N GLU A 223 20.91 2.98 -1.97
CA GLU A 223 21.61 3.37 -3.20
C GLU A 223 20.76 3.16 -4.45
N SER A 224 19.86 2.18 -4.40
CA SER A 224 18.95 1.82 -5.49
C SER A 224 17.59 2.52 -5.38
N GLN A 225 17.36 3.33 -4.33
CA GLN A 225 16.07 3.96 -4.07
C GLN A 225 15.97 5.36 -4.68
N ILE A 226 14.77 5.73 -5.12
CA ILE A 226 14.42 7.14 -5.28
C ILE A 226 13.91 7.58 -3.89
N PRO A 227 14.58 8.51 -3.18
CA PRO A 227 14.27 8.85 -1.78
C PRO A 227 13.08 9.82 -1.68
N VAL A 228 11.98 9.45 -2.33
CA VAL A 228 10.65 10.05 -2.27
C VAL A 228 9.65 8.93 -2.02
N PRO A 229 8.95 8.90 -0.89
CA PRO A 229 7.98 7.87 -0.61
C PRO A 229 6.78 7.99 -1.55
N ILE A 230 6.32 6.86 -2.08
CA ILE A 230 5.05 6.72 -2.78
C ILE A 230 4.00 6.23 -1.79
N PHE A 231 2.96 7.01 -1.54
CA PHE A 231 1.79 6.64 -0.73
C PHE A 231 0.70 5.97 -1.58
N ARG A 232 0.15 4.83 -1.12
CA ARG A 232 -0.86 4.03 -1.85
C ARG A 232 -2.27 4.60 -1.69
N MET A 233 -2.93 4.98 -2.78
CA MET A 233 -4.20 5.69 -2.75
C MET A 233 -5.45 4.78 -2.68
N LEU A 234 -6.60 5.42 -2.48
CA LEU A 234 -7.98 4.93 -2.58
C LEU A 234 -8.51 4.12 -1.40
N GLY A 235 -7.71 3.85 -0.37
CA GLY A 235 -8.20 3.25 0.87
C GLY A 235 -8.93 1.93 0.65
N SER A 236 -8.21 0.93 0.11
CA SER A 236 -8.82 -0.31 -0.35
C SER A 236 -9.30 -1.21 0.77
N ASP A 237 -10.46 -1.88 0.60
CA ASP A 237 -10.95 -2.86 1.58
C ASP A 237 -9.90 -3.97 1.82
N PRO A 238 -9.45 -4.17 3.07
CA PRO A 238 -8.41 -5.14 3.37
C PRO A 238 -8.86 -6.59 3.14
N ILE A 239 -10.15 -6.90 3.32
CA ILE A 239 -10.72 -8.24 3.18
C ILE A 239 -11.19 -8.47 1.74
N TYR A 240 -12.06 -7.62 1.21
CA TYR A 240 -12.85 -7.92 0.03
C TYR A 240 -12.29 -7.42 -1.29
N GLN A 241 -11.48 -6.35 -1.31
CA GLN A 241 -10.95 -5.83 -2.58
C GLN A 241 -10.17 -6.91 -3.31
N TYR A 242 -9.32 -7.67 -2.61
CA TYR A 242 -8.42 -8.60 -3.29
C TYR A 242 -9.19 -9.59 -4.16
N ASP A 243 -10.28 -10.16 -3.64
CA ASP A 243 -11.05 -11.23 -4.28
C ASP A 243 -12.25 -10.72 -5.13
N ILE A 244 -12.49 -9.41 -5.25
CA ILE A 244 -13.64 -8.91 -6.03
C ILE A 244 -13.40 -9.05 -7.54
N GLY A 245 -14.18 -9.92 -8.18
CA GLY A 245 -14.06 -10.18 -9.62
C GLY A 245 -13.18 -11.37 -9.96
N LEU A 246 -12.89 -12.27 -9.02
CA LEU A 246 -12.21 -13.54 -9.32
C LEU A 246 -12.86 -14.29 -10.49
N GLY A 247 -12.01 -14.83 -11.38
CA GLY A 247 -12.42 -15.46 -12.62
C GLY A 247 -12.84 -14.49 -13.74
N ARG A 248 -12.73 -13.18 -13.55
CA ARG A 248 -13.04 -12.15 -14.56
C ARG A 248 -11.78 -11.42 -15.00
N SER A 249 -11.86 -10.74 -16.14
CA SER A 249 -10.76 -9.94 -16.71
C SER A 249 -10.49 -8.61 -16.01
N ARG A 250 -11.39 -8.18 -15.11
CA ARG A 250 -11.31 -6.91 -14.39
C ARG A 250 -11.68 -7.09 -12.93
N GLN A 251 -10.91 -6.46 -12.04
CA GLN A 251 -11.22 -6.38 -10.61
C GLN A 251 -12.32 -5.33 -10.37
N GLY A 252 -13.25 -5.62 -9.46
CA GLY A 252 -14.19 -4.60 -8.97
C GLY A 252 -13.51 -3.60 -8.03
N VAL A 253 -14.28 -2.67 -7.47
CA VAL A 253 -13.77 -1.64 -6.56
C VAL A 253 -14.56 -1.63 -5.25
N ILE A 254 -13.85 -1.78 -4.14
CA ILE A 254 -14.34 -1.61 -2.77
C ILE A 254 -13.30 -0.75 -2.05
N SER A 255 -13.61 0.53 -1.89
CA SER A 255 -12.63 1.56 -1.56
C SER A 255 -13.27 2.68 -0.72
N LEU A 256 -12.43 3.53 -0.11
CA LEU A 256 -12.87 4.69 0.66
C LEU A 256 -13.38 5.84 -0.25
N GLU A 257 -13.33 5.67 -1.58
CA GLU A 257 -13.78 6.69 -2.51
C GLU A 257 -15.28 7.01 -2.29
N PRO A 258 -15.65 8.29 -2.11
CA PRO A 258 -16.96 8.72 -1.62
C PRO A 258 -18.11 8.53 -2.63
N VAL A 259 -17.85 7.89 -3.76
CA VAL A 259 -18.77 7.67 -4.88
C VAL A 259 -19.33 6.24 -4.91
N TYR A 260 -18.74 5.30 -4.17
CA TYR A 260 -19.18 3.92 -4.18
C TYR A 260 -20.24 3.65 -3.10
N HIS A 261 -21.47 3.36 -3.54
CA HIS A 261 -22.64 3.17 -2.68
C HIS A 261 -22.53 2.03 -1.66
N GLU A 262 -21.74 1.00 -1.95
CA GLU A 262 -21.55 -0.17 -1.07
C GLU A 262 -20.22 -0.11 -0.28
N SER A 263 -19.47 1.00 -0.37
CA SER A 263 -18.21 1.21 0.37
C SER A 263 -18.04 2.66 0.82
N GLY A 264 -17.23 3.48 0.15
CA GLY A 264 -16.90 4.83 0.64
C GLY A 264 -18.09 5.80 0.81
N MET A 265 -19.26 5.52 0.23
CA MET A 265 -20.51 6.27 0.48
C MET A 265 -21.45 5.60 1.51
N ASP A 266 -21.08 4.43 2.04
CA ASP A 266 -21.81 3.70 3.06
C ASP A 266 -21.17 3.89 4.44
N GLN A 267 -21.93 4.42 5.39
CA GLN A 267 -21.41 4.76 6.71
C GLN A 267 -20.92 3.52 7.48
N ARG A 268 -21.65 2.40 7.40
CA ARG A 268 -21.28 1.16 8.10
C ARG A 268 -19.96 0.62 7.58
N TRP A 269 -19.76 0.64 6.26
CA TRP A 269 -18.49 0.25 5.67
C TRP A 269 -17.35 1.21 6.06
N VAL A 270 -17.58 2.52 6.03
CA VAL A 270 -16.56 3.51 6.42
C VAL A 270 -16.17 3.39 7.89
N GLU A 271 -17.12 3.16 8.80
CA GLU A 271 -16.83 2.93 10.22
C GLU A 271 -16.01 1.65 10.42
N TYR A 272 -16.34 0.56 9.73
CA TYR A 272 -15.53 -0.66 9.72
C TYR A 272 -14.11 -0.43 9.18
N TYR A 273 -13.98 0.30 8.07
CA TYR A 273 -12.69 0.58 7.47
C TYR A 273 -11.83 1.45 8.40
N LEU A 274 -12.43 2.47 9.02
CA LEU A 274 -11.74 3.32 10.00
C LEU A 274 -11.36 2.55 11.28
N ASP A 275 -12.15 1.58 11.73
CA ASP A 275 -11.75 0.68 12.81
C ASP A 275 -10.48 -0.11 12.45
N ALA A 276 -10.42 -0.66 11.23
CA ALA A 276 -9.23 -1.35 10.71
C ALA A 276 -7.99 -0.45 10.65
N ILE A 277 -8.17 0.84 10.36
CA ILE A 277 -7.08 1.83 10.39
C ILE A 277 -6.66 2.16 11.81
N VAL A 278 -7.62 2.43 12.70
CA VAL A 278 -7.34 3.05 14.00
C VAL A 278 -6.99 2.03 15.07
N ASN A 279 -7.81 0.99 15.22
CA ASN A 279 -7.83 0.14 16.41
C ASN A 279 -7.13 -1.21 16.21
N GLN A 280 -6.92 -1.64 14.98
CA GLN A 280 -6.32 -2.94 14.68
C GLN A 280 -4.77 -2.87 14.69
N PRO A 281 -4.07 -4.00 14.96
CA PRO A 281 -2.62 -4.06 14.90
C PRO A 281 -2.05 -3.63 13.54
N SER A 282 -0.93 -2.92 13.56
CA SER A 282 -0.24 -2.41 12.35
C SER A 282 1.25 -2.18 12.61
N LEU A 283 2.12 -2.43 11.64
CA LEU A 283 3.54 -2.10 11.79
C LEU A 283 3.90 -0.73 11.23
N ALA A 284 4.78 -0.04 11.97
CA ALA A 284 5.37 1.29 11.71
C ALA A 284 4.39 2.48 11.68
N PHE A 285 3.26 2.35 11.00
CA PHE A 285 2.13 3.28 10.99
C PHE A 285 0.91 2.59 10.36
N ASN A 286 -0.24 3.24 10.35
CA ASN A 286 -1.36 2.85 9.48
C ASN A 286 -1.75 4.03 8.59
N TYR A 287 -2.34 3.74 7.43
CA TYR A 287 -2.55 4.75 6.39
C TYR A 287 -3.80 4.50 5.56
N ALA A 288 -4.52 5.59 5.29
CA ALA A 288 -5.54 5.65 4.25
C ALA A 288 -5.44 6.97 3.47
N GLN A 289 -5.88 6.94 2.22
CA GLN A 289 -6.17 8.16 1.45
C GLN A 289 -7.68 8.31 1.31
N ALA A 290 -8.17 9.51 1.63
CA ALA A 290 -9.52 10.00 1.39
C ALA A 290 -9.49 11.19 0.42
N GLY A 291 -10.65 11.69 -0.01
CA GLY A 291 -10.74 12.67 -1.12
C GLY A 291 -10.96 11.99 -2.47
N GLN A 292 -11.19 12.77 -3.53
CA GLN A 292 -11.64 12.23 -4.83
C GLN A 292 -11.22 13.12 -6.00
N GLU A 293 -11.06 12.53 -7.20
CA GLU A 293 -11.01 13.29 -8.45
C GLU A 293 -12.30 14.09 -8.68
N ASN A 294 -12.13 15.30 -9.20
CA ASN A 294 -13.27 16.15 -9.54
C ASN A 294 -14.12 15.66 -10.73
N SER A 295 -13.61 14.74 -11.54
CA SER A 295 -14.32 14.10 -12.67
C SER A 295 -15.62 13.40 -12.28
N PHE A 296 -15.76 12.93 -11.04
CA PHE A 296 -16.98 12.26 -10.58
C PHE A 296 -18.14 13.21 -10.30
N THR A 297 -17.93 14.53 -10.35
CA THR A 297 -18.94 15.57 -10.07
C THR A 297 -19.42 15.62 -8.62
N TRP A 298 -19.91 16.78 -8.19
CA TRP A 298 -20.27 17.00 -6.78
C TRP A 298 -21.51 16.19 -6.41
N ARG A 299 -22.45 16.09 -7.35
CA ARG A 299 -23.70 15.34 -7.19
C ARG A 299 -23.45 13.91 -6.74
N GLU A 300 -22.46 13.23 -7.32
CA GLU A 300 -22.17 11.83 -7.02
C GLU A 300 -21.42 11.68 -5.69
N MET A 301 -20.45 12.53 -5.37
CA MET A 301 -19.60 12.36 -4.18
C MET A 301 -20.13 13.04 -2.90
N LYS A 302 -21.04 14.02 -3.00
CA LYS A 302 -21.44 14.87 -1.86
C LYS A 302 -21.91 14.06 -0.64
N LYS A 303 -22.68 12.99 -0.86
CA LYS A 303 -23.21 12.18 0.24
C LYS A 303 -22.08 11.47 0.99
N GLY A 304 -21.12 10.90 0.27
CA GLY A 304 -19.96 10.22 0.87
C GLY A 304 -19.09 11.20 1.63
N LEU A 305 -18.71 12.33 1.02
CA LEU A 305 -17.85 13.32 1.67
C LEU A 305 -18.49 13.96 2.91
N LEU A 306 -19.77 14.35 2.84
CA LEU A 306 -20.48 14.93 3.98
C LEU A 306 -20.66 13.95 5.15
N MET A 307 -20.63 12.64 4.88
CA MET A 307 -20.63 11.60 5.91
C MET A 307 -19.22 11.34 6.47
N GLN A 308 -18.22 11.23 5.60
CA GLN A 308 -16.84 10.89 5.99
C GLN A 308 -16.18 11.98 6.86
N PHE A 309 -16.38 13.26 6.52
CA PHE A 309 -15.68 14.37 7.19
C PHE A 309 -15.98 14.47 8.70
N PRO A 310 -17.25 14.41 9.16
CA PRO A 310 -17.56 14.32 10.58
C PRO A 310 -16.86 13.17 11.31
N LEU A 311 -16.77 11.98 10.68
CA LEU A 311 -16.10 10.82 11.27
C LEU A 311 -14.60 11.07 11.44
N PHE A 312 -13.95 11.63 10.42
CA PHE A 312 -12.55 12.02 10.50
C PHE A 312 -12.31 13.09 11.56
N ASP A 313 -13.21 14.08 11.67
CA ASP A 313 -13.09 15.14 12.67
C ASP A 313 -13.19 14.59 14.10
N SER A 314 -14.13 13.67 14.35
CA SER A 314 -14.27 13.01 15.64
C SER A 314 -12.99 12.26 16.03
N LEU A 315 -12.50 11.40 15.14
CA LEU A 315 -11.28 10.62 15.38
C LEU A 315 -10.05 11.52 15.59
N ARG A 316 -9.94 12.61 14.82
CA ARG A 316 -8.85 13.59 14.97
C ARG A 316 -8.92 14.30 16.32
N ARG A 317 -10.10 14.74 16.76
CA ARG A 317 -10.29 15.40 18.08
C ARG A 317 -10.01 14.45 19.25
N GLU A 318 -10.22 13.15 19.04
CA GLU A 318 -9.85 12.09 19.98
C GLU A 318 -8.36 11.71 19.93
N ASN A 319 -7.55 12.36 19.08
CA ASN A 319 -6.14 12.04 18.82
C ASN A 319 -5.91 10.60 18.33
N LYS A 320 -6.93 9.99 17.71
CA LYS A 320 -6.85 8.63 17.14
C LYS A 320 -6.24 8.60 15.75
N ILE A 321 -6.32 9.72 15.03
CA ILE A 321 -5.71 9.88 13.70
C ILE A 321 -4.98 11.21 13.59
N ARG A 322 -3.99 11.24 12.70
CA ARG A 322 -3.38 12.45 12.14
C ARG A 322 -3.99 12.68 10.76
N LEU A 323 -4.63 13.83 10.58
CA LEU A 323 -4.92 14.34 9.25
C LEU A 323 -3.72 15.14 8.79
N GLU A 324 -3.18 14.83 7.62
CA GLU A 324 -1.98 15.49 7.08
C GLU A 324 -2.15 15.78 5.60
N THR A 325 -1.42 16.79 5.11
CA THR A 325 -1.13 16.92 3.68
C THR A 325 -0.17 15.82 3.23
N LEU A 326 -0.13 15.55 1.93
CA LEU A 326 0.75 14.52 1.38
C LEU A 326 2.23 14.87 1.61
N SER A 327 2.61 16.15 1.52
CA SER A 327 3.98 16.58 1.81
C SER A 327 4.35 16.47 3.29
N GLU A 328 3.43 16.73 4.23
CA GLU A 328 3.68 16.50 5.66
C GLU A 328 3.97 15.02 5.93
N SER A 329 3.14 14.11 5.40
CA SER A 329 3.39 12.67 5.48
C SER A 329 4.74 12.30 4.88
N GLY A 330 5.09 12.84 3.70
CA GLY A 330 6.36 12.55 3.04
C GLY A 330 7.58 13.04 3.81
N LEU A 331 7.52 14.22 4.39
CA LEU A 331 8.59 14.74 5.26
C LEU A 331 8.75 13.92 6.53
N TRP A 332 7.64 13.57 7.17
CA TRP A 332 7.63 12.72 8.36
C TRP A 332 8.26 11.35 8.03
N PHE A 333 7.83 10.71 6.95
CA PHE A 333 8.34 9.42 6.51
C PHE A 333 9.85 9.50 6.23
N LYS A 334 10.31 10.54 5.52
CA LYS A 334 11.74 10.78 5.23
C LYS A 334 12.59 11.02 6.47
N LYS A 335 12.03 11.71 7.47
CA LYS A 335 12.70 11.91 8.74
C LYS A 335 12.82 10.61 9.55
N ARG A 336 11.83 9.72 9.41
CA ARG A 336 11.68 8.52 10.24
C ARG A 336 12.41 7.30 9.69
N PHE A 337 12.41 7.13 8.36
CA PHE A 337 12.88 5.91 7.71
C PHE A 337 13.91 6.21 6.62
N SER A 338 15.09 5.60 6.72
CA SER A 338 16.15 5.70 5.72
C SER A 338 15.92 4.81 4.49
N VAL A 339 15.22 3.69 4.69
CA VAL A 339 14.76 2.72 3.67
C VAL A 339 13.30 2.40 3.93
N THR A 340 12.63 1.72 2.99
CA THR A 340 11.22 1.31 3.16
C THR A 340 11.10 0.43 4.41
N PRO A 341 10.32 0.83 5.44
CA PRO A 341 10.12 0.00 6.63
C PRO A 341 9.24 -1.20 6.30
N ALA A 342 9.30 -2.24 7.12
CA ALA A 342 8.24 -3.23 7.12
C ALA A 342 6.95 -2.61 7.70
N THR A 343 5.82 -2.95 7.10
CA THR A 343 4.53 -2.43 7.51
C THR A 343 3.45 -3.51 7.48
N ALA A 344 2.36 -3.29 8.22
CA ALA A 344 1.25 -4.23 8.28
C ALA A 344 -0.09 -3.52 8.44
N VAL A 345 -1.13 -4.12 7.87
CA VAL A 345 -2.52 -3.68 8.00
C VAL A 345 -3.36 -4.92 8.28
N THR A 346 -4.24 -4.82 9.25
CA THR A 346 -5.07 -5.94 9.69
C THR A 346 -6.53 -5.54 9.75
N ALA A 347 -7.42 -6.51 9.50
CA ALA A 347 -8.84 -6.37 9.77
C ALA A 347 -9.32 -7.67 10.41
N LEU A 348 -9.67 -7.59 11.70
CA LEU A 348 -10.09 -8.73 12.52
C LEU A 348 -11.60 -8.76 12.77
N SER A 349 -12.32 -7.79 12.22
CA SER A 349 -13.78 -7.74 12.12
C SER A 349 -14.21 -7.82 10.66
N ASP A 350 -15.48 -8.17 10.43
CA ASP A 350 -16.03 -8.31 9.08
C ASP A 350 -17.34 -7.52 8.93
N VAL A 351 -17.34 -6.54 8.03
CA VAL A 351 -18.51 -5.71 7.73
C VAL A 351 -19.70 -6.51 7.20
N ARG A 352 -19.47 -7.61 6.47
CA ARG A 352 -20.53 -8.45 5.89
C ARG A 352 -20.97 -9.58 6.82
N GLY A 353 -20.28 -9.79 7.93
CA GLY A 353 -20.60 -10.85 8.89
C GLY A 353 -20.35 -12.27 8.36
N GLU A 354 -19.44 -12.44 7.39
CA GLU A 354 -19.01 -13.74 6.88
C GLU A 354 -17.90 -14.38 7.75
N GLY A 355 -17.50 -13.70 8.82
CA GLY A 355 -16.48 -14.15 9.77
C GLY A 355 -15.04 -14.01 9.25
N ARG A 356 -14.83 -13.29 8.13
CA ARG A 356 -13.52 -13.15 7.51
C ARG A 356 -12.59 -12.25 8.31
N LYS A 357 -11.30 -12.56 8.26
CA LYS A 357 -10.23 -11.76 8.88
C LYS A 357 -9.01 -11.77 7.98
N THR A 358 -8.18 -10.74 8.06
CA THR A 358 -7.01 -10.65 7.20
C THR A 358 -5.83 -9.95 7.85
N VAL A 359 -4.63 -10.38 7.45
CA VAL A 359 -3.36 -9.78 7.83
C VAL A 359 -2.55 -9.54 6.57
N TRP A 360 -2.33 -8.28 6.24
CA TRP A 360 -1.38 -7.85 5.21
C TRP A 360 -0.06 -7.49 5.86
N TYR A 361 1.03 -8.01 5.30
CA TYR A 361 2.40 -7.65 5.67
C TYR A 361 3.17 -7.23 4.41
N ASN A 362 3.92 -6.15 4.51
CA ASN A 362 4.79 -5.66 3.44
C ASN A 362 6.18 -5.36 4.01
N SER A 363 7.20 -5.59 3.20
CA SER A 363 8.56 -5.13 3.44
C SER A 363 9.20 -4.71 2.13
N ARG A 364 10.46 -4.26 2.16
CA ARG A 364 11.22 -4.01 0.94
C ARG A 364 11.60 -5.26 0.14
N PHE A 365 11.32 -6.47 0.66
CA PHE A 365 11.68 -7.73 0.02
C PHE A 365 10.49 -8.54 -0.47
N TYR A 366 9.32 -8.41 0.17
CA TYR A 366 8.12 -9.12 -0.24
C TYR A 366 6.87 -8.48 0.35
N ARG A 367 5.71 -8.88 -0.16
CA ARG A 367 4.43 -8.75 0.52
C ARG A 367 3.82 -10.12 0.74
N ALA A 368 2.96 -10.22 1.75
CA ALA A 368 2.16 -11.41 1.99
C ALA A 368 0.79 -11.03 2.54
N ASN A 369 -0.20 -11.86 2.24
CA ASN A 369 -1.52 -11.76 2.83
C ASN A 369 -2.06 -13.10 3.29
N LEU A 370 -2.53 -13.09 4.53
CA LEU A 370 -3.32 -14.17 5.13
C LEU A 370 -4.81 -13.78 5.13
N LEU A 371 -5.65 -14.73 4.74
CA LEU A 371 -7.10 -14.60 4.82
C LEU A 371 -7.67 -15.78 5.61
N TRP A 372 -8.43 -15.48 6.66
CA TRP A 372 -9.29 -16.43 7.36
C TRP A 372 -10.67 -16.42 6.75
N GLU A 373 -11.19 -17.61 6.46
CA GLU A 373 -12.53 -17.84 5.95
C GLU A 373 -12.97 -19.25 6.34
N LYS A 374 -14.21 -19.43 6.80
CA LYS A 374 -14.81 -20.74 7.11
C LYS A 374 -13.98 -21.61 8.07
N GLY A 375 -13.32 -20.98 9.06
CA GLY A 375 -12.52 -21.69 10.06
C GLY A 375 -11.21 -22.26 9.54
N THR A 376 -10.74 -21.86 8.36
CA THR A 376 -9.36 -22.12 7.90
C THR A 376 -8.68 -20.81 7.54
N PHE A 377 -7.39 -20.87 7.19
CA PHE A 377 -6.74 -19.75 6.51
C PHE A 377 -5.93 -20.21 5.30
N ARG A 378 -5.71 -19.27 4.39
CA ARG A 378 -4.74 -19.39 3.31
C ARG A 378 -3.86 -18.15 3.25
N PHE A 379 -2.58 -18.34 2.88
CA PHE A 379 -1.92 -17.26 2.17
C PHE A 379 -2.59 -17.14 0.81
N ARG A 380 -3.27 -16.02 0.55
CA ARG A 380 -3.84 -15.73 -0.77
C ARG A 380 -2.91 -14.89 -1.62
N ASP A 381 -1.92 -14.23 -1.03
CA ASP A 381 -0.93 -13.45 -1.76
C ASP A 381 0.46 -13.61 -1.12
N ILE A 382 1.48 -13.88 -1.95
CA ILE A 382 2.89 -13.72 -1.63
C ILE A 382 3.58 -13.27 -2.93
N HIS A 383 4.12 -12.04 -2.94
CA HIS A 383 4.93 -11.54 -4.05
C HIS A 383 6.28 -11.09 -3.54
N LEU A 384 7.34 -11.39 -4.29
CA LEU A 384 8.70 -10.94 -4.00
C LEU A 384 9.01 -9.63 -4.72
N PHE A 385 9.88 -8.84 -4.10
CA PHE A 385 10.44 -7.63 -4.66
C PHE A 385 11.93 -7.85 -4.93
N ASP A 386 12.34 -7.53 -6.15
CA ASP A 386 13.73 -7.56 -6.58
C ASP A 386 14.02 -6.27 -7.34
N GLU A 387 14.88 -5.41 -6.79
CA GLU A 387 15.15 -4.09 -7.36
C GLU A 387 15.86 -4.16 -8.74
N ARG A 388 16.30 -5.35 -9.16
CA ARG A 388 16.86 -5.63 -10.48
C ARG A 388 15.79 -5.94 -11.53
N PHE A 389 14.54 -6.14 -11.12
CA PHE A 389 13.44 -6.35 -12.06
C PHE A 389 13.02 -5.02 -12.70
N VAL A 390 13.66 -4.72 -13.82
CA VAL A 390 13.55 -3.45 -14.56
C VAL A 390 12.15 -3.29 -15.17
N SER A 391 11.56 -2.11 -14.97
CA SER A 391 10.31 -1.75 -15.64
C SER A 391 10.49 -1.65 -17.16
N SER A 392 9.52 -2.17 -17.91
CA SER A 392 9.43 -1.98 -19.37
C SER A 392 9.40 -0.51 -19.81
N TYR A 393 9.06 0.41 -18.90
CA TYR A 393 8.94 1.84 -19.19
C TYR A 393 10.18 2.64 -18.77
N LEU A 394 11.23 2.02 -18.23
CA LEU A 394 12.39 2.76 -17.71
C LEU A 394 13.17 3.48 -18.83
N LYS A 395 13.49 2.76 -19.91
CA LYS A 395 14.42 3.24 -20.97
C LYS A 395 13.73 3.62 -22.27
N ALA A 396 12.44 3.33 -22.41
CA ALA A 396 11.70 3.53 -23.64
C ALA A 396 10.24 3.92 -23.34
N ALA A 397 9.62 4.57 -24.32
CA ALA A 397 8.18 4.85 -24.31
C ALA A 397 7.39 3.55 -24.52
N GLY A 398 6.33 3.37 -23.73
CA GLY A 398 5.30 2.37 -24.00
C GLY A 398 4.45 2.79 -25.20
N THR A 399 4.17 1.84 -26.09
CA THR A 399 3.45 2.10 -27.35
C THR A 399 2.00 1.60 -27.34
N GLY A 400 1.63 0.74 -26.39
CA GLY A 400 0.27 0.20 -26.25
C GLY A 400 -0.66 1.12 -25.48
N ASN A 401 -1.97 0.95 -25.68
CA ASN A 401 -3.00 1.63 -24.90
C ASN A 401 -3.19 1.04 -23.49
N GLN A 402 -2.51 -0.07 -23.18
CA GLN A 402 -2.53 -0.72 -21.88
C GLN A 402 -1.14 -0.81 -21.25
N PHE A 403 -1.04 -0.39 -19.99
CA PHE A 403 0.20 -0.48 -19.21
C PHE A 403 0.13 -1.41 -18.01
N PHE A 404 1.31 -1.90 -17.62
CA PHE A 404 1.43 -3.08 -16.78
C PHE A 404 2.59 -2.93 -15.81
N TYR A 405 2.25 -2.86 -14.53
CA TYR A 405 3.17 -3.05 -13.44
C TYR A 405 2.89 -4.36 -12.72
N TYR A 406 3.94 -5.14 -12.53
CA TYR A 406 3.89 -6.41 -11.81
C TYR A 406 5.05 -6.53 -10.83
N ALA A 407 4.84 -7.30 -9.77
CA ALA A 407 5.90 -7.88 -8.95
C ALA A 407 6.05 -9.39 -9.25
N LEU A 408 6.85 -10.11 -8.46
CA LEU A 408 7.23 -11.50 -8.73
C LEU A 408 6.36 -12.48 -7.93
N PRO A 409 5.41 -13.21 -8.54
CA PRO A 409 4.44 -14.01 -7.80
C PRO A 409 5.04 -15.30 -7.22
N VAL A 410 4.70 -15.61 -5.98
CA VAL A 410 4.90 -16.93 -5.35
C VAL A 410 3.54 -17.53 -4.96
N VAL A 411 2.63 -16.69 -4.49
CA VAL A 411 1.20 -16.99 -4.35
C VAL A 411 0.42 -15.83 -4.95
N ASP A 412 -0.34 -16.07 -6.00
CA ASP A 412 -1.22 -15.07 -6.62
C ASP A 412 -2.66 -15.61 -6.67
N GLY A 413 -3.34 -15.48 -5.54
CA GLY A 413 -4.70 -15.98 -5.36
C GLY A 413 -5.70 -15.29 -6.27
N PHE A 414 -5.41 -14.11 -6.82
CA PHE A 414 -6.34 -13.50 -7.78
C PHE A 414 -6.20 -14.09 -9.17
N GLN A 415 -4.98 -14.12 -9.72
CA GLN A 415 -4.74 -14.58 -11.08
C GLN A 415 -4.89 -16.10 -11.23
N TRP A 416 -4.72 -16.84 -10.13
CA TRP A 416 -4.73 -18.31 -10.17
C TRP A 416 -6.07 -18.92 -9.73
N SER A 417 -7.04 -18.14 -9.25
CA SER A 417 -8.35 -18.67 -8.84
C SER A 417 -9.40 -18.55 -9.95
N THR A 418 -10.44 -19.37 -9.86
CA THR A 418 -11.71 -19.17 -10.58
C THR A 418 -12.76 -18.56 -9.64
N SER A 419 -14.01 -18.42 -10.11
CA SER A 419 -15.15 -18.03 -9.29
C SER A 419 -15.39 -18.98 -8.11
N ASP A 420 -15.12 -20.27 -8.30
CA ASP A 420 -15.54 -21.35 -7.40
C ASP A 420 -14.37 -22.07 -6.71
N ASP A 421 -13.16 -21.98 -7.27
CA ASP A 421 -11.95 -22.60 -6.71
C ASP A 421 -10.87 -21.56 -6.45
N ARG A 422 -10.41 -21.52 -5.20
CA ARG A 422 -9.49 -20.49 -4.70
C ARG A 422 -8.07 -21.04 -4.62
N ALA A 423 -7.17 -20.48 -5.41
CA ALA A 423 -5.75 -20.74 -5.28
C ALA A 423 -5.19 -20.18 -3.96
N GLY A 424 -4.15 -20.81 -3.43
CA GLY A 424 -3.50 -20.34 -2.20
C GLY A 424 -2.64 -21.40 -1.51
N LEU A 425 -1.76 -20.94 -0.63
CA LEU A 425 -0.91 -21.78 0.20
C LEU A 425 -1.57 -22.00 1.57
N ARG A 426 -1.86 -23.25 1.91
CA ARG A 426 -2.66 -23.65 3.08
C ARG A 426 -1.90 -24.55 4.03
N ILE A 427 -2.27 -24.56 5.31
CA ILE A 427 -1.82 -25.60 6.24
C ILE A 427 -2.68 -26.84 6.07
N MET A 428 -2.01 -27.95 5.82
CA MET A 428 -2.61 -29.27 5.66
C MET A 428 -2.14 -30.19 6.77
N ARG A 429 -3.06 -30.89 7.42
CA ARG A 429 -2.77 -32.02 8.32
C ARG A 429 -2.73 -33.31 7.51
N LEU A 430 -1.82 -34.20 7.87
CA LEU A 430 -1.74 -35.55 7.29
C LEU A 430 -2.29 -36.58 8.28
N ASP A 431 -3.15 -37.46 7.80
CA ASP A 431 -3.61 -38.61 8.57
C ASP A 431 -2.57 -39.76 8.55
N GLY A 432 -2.86 -40.85 9.28
CA GLY A 432 -1.99 -42.02 9.34
C GLY A 432 -1.81 -42.77 8.01
N LYS A 433 -2.57 -42.41 6.97
CA LYS A 433 -2.48 -42.93 5.60
C LYS A 433 -1.79 -41.93 4.66
N GLY A 434 -1.40 -40.74 5.14
CA GLY A 434 -0.80 -39.67 4.36
C GLY A 434 -1.80 -38.82 3.57
N GLN A 435 -3.11 -38.94 3.84
CA GLN A 435 -4.13 -38.11 3.22
C GLN A 435 -4.13 -36.71 3.85
N ALA A 436 -4.16 -35.67 3.01
CA ALA A 436 -4.10 -34.27 3.42
C ALA A 436 -5.50 -33.65 3.56
N SER A 437 -5.78 -33.01 4.70
CA SER A 437 -6.97 -32.16 4.93
C SER A 437 -6.57 -30.80 5.49
N GLU A 438 -7.33 -29.75 5.14
CA GLU A 438 -7.08 -28.41 5.71
C GLU A 438 -7.25 -28.44 7.22
N VAL A 439 -6.39 -27.71 7.93
CA VAL A 439 -6.50 -27.55 9.38
C VAL A 439 -7.61 -26.54 9.68
N LEU A 440 -8.58 -26.96 10.50
CA LEU A 440 -9.55 -26.05 11.10
C LEU A 440 -8.88 -25.32 12.26
N ILE A 441 -8.97 -23.99 12.26
CA ILE A 441 -8.34 -23.12 13.24
C ILE A 441 -9.31 -22.05 13.74
N ASP A 442 -9.02 -21.55 14.92
CA ASP A 442 -9.69 -20.40 15.52
C ASP A 442 -9.29 -19.06 14.89
N ASP A 443 -9.88 -18.00 15.45
CA ASP A 443 -9.57 -16.63 15.08
C ASP A 443 -8.12 -16.27 15.42
N PRO A 444 -7.43 -15.50 14.55
CA PRO A 444 -6.04 -15.14 14.79
C PRO A 444 -5.88 -14.11 15.90
N GLU A 445 -4.87 -14.33 16.73
CA GLU A 445 -4.25 -13.32 17.58
C GLU A 445 -3.08 -12.69 16.82
N VAL A 446 -3.07 -11.36 16.68
CA VAL A 446 -2.03 -10.62 15.96
C VAL A 446 -1.27 -9.71 16.91
N THR A 447 0.06 -9.76 16.87
CA THR A 447 0.94 -9.00 17.77
C THR A 447 2.10 -8.36 17.02
N GLU A 448 2.34 -7.08 17.28
CA GLU A 448 3.53 -6.33 16.84
C GLU A 448 4.68 -6.64 17.80
N ILE A 449 5.54 -7.60 17.47
CA ILE A 449 6.59 -8.09 18.39
C ILE A 449 7.90 -7.31 18.28
N ALA A 450 8.15 -6.64 17.14
CA ALA A 450 9.25 -5.70 16.94
C ALA A 450 8.89 -4.70 15.82
N ALA A 451 9.75 -3.70 15.60
CA ALA A 451 9.53 -2.67 14.57
C ALA A 451 9.30 -3.24 13.15
N ASP A 452 9.91 -4.38 12.84
CA ASP A 452 9.83 -5.07 11.55
C ASP A 452 9.21 -6.47 11.63
N GLN A 453 8.58 -6.83 12.77
CA GLN A 453 8.11 -8.19 13.02
C GLN A 453 6.66 -8.23 13.49
N LEU A 454 5.85 -8.95 12.71
CA LEU A 454 4.46 -9.24 13.04
C LEU A 454 4.30 -10.73 13.31
N GLN A 455 3.66 -11.05 14.43
CA GLN A 455 3.31 -12.42 14.77
C GLN A 455 1.80 -12.63 14.63
N VAL A 456 1.41 -13.75 14.04
CA VAL A 456 0.05 -14.25 14.03
C VAL A 456 0.01 -15.63 14.67
N ARG A 457 -0.89 -15.83 15.63
CA ARG A 457 -1.10 -17.10 16.33
C ARG A 457 -2.54 -17.55 16.15
N CYS A 458 -2.72 -18.84 15.93
CA CYS A 458 -4.03 -19.50 15.92
C CYS A 458 -3.87 -20.93 16.42
N ALA A 459 -4.90 -21.48 17.03
CA ALA A 459 -4.95 -22.85 17.51
C ALA A 459 -5.97 -23.68 16.72
N ASP A 460 -5.69 -24.97 16.57
CA ASP A 460 -6.69 -25.93 16.12
C ASP A 460 -7.52 -26.50 17.27
N ASP A 461 -8.52 -27.32 16.95
CA ASP A 461 -9.43 -27.94 17.92
C ASP A 461 -8.74 -28.96 18.85
N GLN A 462 -7.54 -29.42 18.50
CA GLN A 462 -6.71 -30.29 19.34
C GLN A 462 -5.75 -29.50 20.25
N GLY A 463 -5.74 -28.17 20.13
CA GLY A 463 -4.89 -27.27 20.90
C GLY A 463 -3.45 -27.20 20.40
N ASN A 464 -3.17 -27.62 19.15
CA ASN A 464 -1.91 -27.34 18.49
C ASN A 464 -1.89 -25.85 18.10
N VAL A 465 -0.83 -25.14 18.47
CA VAL A 465 -0.73 -23.70 18.19
C VAL A 465 0.16 -23.48 16.98
N PHE A 466 -0.40 -22.93 15.90
CA PHE A 466 0.34 -22.46 14.74
C PHE A 466 0.77 -21.01 14.96
N THR A 467 2.00 -20.70 14.59
CA THR A 467 2.58 -19.35 14.71
C THR A 467 3.25 -18.98 13.41
N ILE A 468 2.79 -17.88 12.81
CA ILE A 468 3.32 -17.28 11.60
C ILE A 468 4.02 -15.99 12.00
N GLN A 469 5.33 -15.90 11.80
CA GLN A 469 6.10 -14.68 12.05
C GLN A 469 6.57 -14.12 10.71
N PHE A 470 6.19 -12.87 10.46
CA PHE A 470 6.68 -12.10 9.33
C PHE A 470 7.90 -11.30 9.79
N HIS A 471 9.00 -11.44 9.06
CA HIS A 471 10.21 -10.64 9.25
C HIS A 471 10.47 -9.84 7.99
N GLU A 472 11.40 -8.88 8.03
CA GLU A 472 11.68 -8.06 6.85
C GLU A 472 11.98 -8.90 5.60
N SER A 473 12.67 -10.04 5.74
CA SER A 473 13.26 -10.77 4.61
C SER A 473 12.87 -12.25 4.50
N HIS A 474 12.02 -12.73 5.40
CA HIS A 474 11.56 -14.12 5.44
C HIS A 474 10.26 -14.26 6.24
N ILE A 475 9.58 -15.39 6.03
CA ILE A 475 8.39 -15.79 6.80
C ILE A 475 8.75 -17.08 7.54
N GLU A 476 8.51 -17.09 8.85
CA GLU A 476 8.57 -18.30 9.66
C GLU A 476 7.19 -18.83 9.94
N ILE A 477 7.02 -20.14 9.81
CA ILE A 477 5.77 -20.83 10.11
C ILE A 477 6.12 -22.01 11.00
N SER A 478 5.58 -22.03 12.20
CA SER A 478 5.86 -23.06 13.19
C SER A 478 4.57 -23.58 13.81
N CYS A 479 4.66 -24.77 14.40
CA CYS A 479 3.60 -25.35 15.20
C CYS A 479 4.19 -25.80 16.54
N SER A 480 3.52 -25.44 17.63
CA SER A 480 3.74 -26.02 18.96
C SER A 480 2.68 -27.11 19.16
N PRO A 481 2.98 -28.36 18.80
CA PRO A 481 1.98 -29.42 18.85
C PRO A 481 1.71 -29.83 20.29
N LYS A 482 0.44 -30.06 20.60
CA LYS A 482 0.00 -30.79 21.79
C LYS A 482 -0.10 -32.29 21.48
N GLU A 483 -0.38 -32.63 20.23
CA GLU A 483 -0.41 -34.00 19.72
C GLU A 483 1.01 -34.51 19.44
N LYS A 484 1.34 -35.70 19.93
CA LYS A 484 2.70 -36.25 19.89
C LYS A 484 3.22 -36.51 18.46
N ASP A 485 2.34 -36.93 17.55
CA ASP A 485 2.69 -37.39 16.20
C ASP A 485 2.02 -36.54 15.11
N LEU A 486 1.79 -35.25 15.38
CA LEU A 486 1.20 -34.35 14.39
C LEU A 486 2.09 -34.25 13.14
N LEU A 487 1.55 -34.66 12.01
CA LEU A 487 2.14 -34.43 10.71
C LEU A 487 1.36 -33.32 10.00
N TRP A 488 2.06 -32.28 9.59
CA TRP A 488 1.49 -31.16 8.84
C TRP A 488 2.45 -30.68 7.77
N GLN A 489 1.91 -30.00 6.77
CA GLN A 489 2.67 -29.39 5.68
C GLN A 489 1.95 -28.16 5.15
N LEU A 490 2.64 -27.37 4.33
CA LEU A 490 1.98 -26.35 3.51
C LEU A 490 1.77 -26.88 2.10
N GLU A 491 0.64 -26.57 1.48
CA GLU A 491 0.36 -26.91 0.08
C GLU A 491 -0.12 -25.70 -0.71
N LEU A 492 0.55 -25.42 -1.83
CA LEU A 492 0.08 -24.44 -2.80
C LEU A 492 -0.81 -25.16 -3.81
N ARG A 493 -2.10 -24.81 -3.84
CA ARG A 493 -3.08 -25.35 -4.78
C ARG A 493 -3.64 -24.26 -5.68
N GLY A 494 -4.04 -24.62 -6.89
CA GLY A 494 -4.82 -23.78 -7.79
C GLY A 494 -5.61 -24.62 -8.82
N PRO A 495 -6.77 -24.13 -9.30
CA PRO A 495 -7.60 -24.83 -10.28
C PRO A 495 -6.82 -25.19 -11.56
N LYS A 496 -7.11 -26.34 -12.16
CA LYS A 496 -6.47 -26.71 -13.43
C LYS A 496 -7.22 -26.14 -14.64
N PRO A 497 -6.51 -25.68 -15.71
CA PRO A 497 -5.06 -25.47 -15.77
C PRO A 497 -4.66 -24.12 -15.13
N THR A 498 -3.77 -24.13 -14.14
CA THR A 498 -3.08 -22.92 -13.64
C THR A 498 -1.66 -22.90 -14.18
N ALA A 499 -1.26 -21.77 -14.77
CA ALA A 499 0.11 -21.54 -15.23
C ALA A 499 0.95 -20.93 -14.10
N PHE A 500 1.54 -21.78 -13.26
CA PHE A 500 2.47 -21.33 -12.22
C PHE A 500 3.83 -20.92 -12.82
N PRO A 501 4.55 -19.96 -12.22
CA PRO A 501 5.84 -19.47 -12.74
C PRO A 501 7.02 -20.43 -12.46
N PHE A 502 6.80 -21.51 -11.70
CA PHE A 502 7.85 -22.41 -11.20
C PHE A 502 8.44 -23.27 -12.32
N GLN A 503 9.74 -23.14 -12.53
CA GLN A 503 10.51 -23.89 -13.53
C GLN A 503 11.10 -25.17 -12.95
N ALA A 504 11.59 -25.11 -11.70
CA ALA A 504 12.13 -26.27 -11.00
C ALA A 504 11.92 -26.14 -9.49
N ILE A 505 11.54 -27.24 -8.85
CA ILE A 505 11.34 -27.33 -7.39
C ILE A 505 12.39 -28.28 -6.81
N HIS A 506 13.36 -27.72 -6.11
CA HIS A 506 14.39 -28.45 -5.38
C HIS A 506 14.10 -28.39 -3.87
N LYS A 507 14.67 -29.33 -3.10
CA LYS A 507 14.46 -29.42 -1.65
C LYS A 507 14.63 -28.10 -0.89
N LYS A 508 15.50 -27.21 -1.36
CA LYS A 508 15.87 -25.95 -0.67
C LYS A 508 15.64 -24.69 -1.48
N LYS A 509 15.15 -24.82 -2.70
CA LYS A 509 15.02 -23.72 -3.65
C LYS A 509 13.90 -24.02 -4.65
N ILE A 510 13.04 -23.05 -4.90
CA ILE A 510 12.15 -23.05 -6.06
C ILE A 510 12.68 -22.02 -7.03
N ASP A 511 12.99 -22.45 -8.25
CA ASP A 511 13.33 -21.60 -9.38
C ASP A 511 12.06 -21.20 -10.13
N ALA A 512 11.90 -19.91 -10.39
CA ALA A 512 10.74 -19.35 -11.06
C ALA A 512 11.14 -18.33 -12.14
N THR A 513 10.30 -18.19 -13.16
CA THR A 513 10.45 -17.17 -14.20
C THR A 513 9.12 -16.47 -14.40
N PHE A 514 9.16 -15.14 -14.41
CA PHE A 514 8.00 -14.31 -14.70
C PHE A 514 8.43 -13.15 -15.59
N ARG A 515 7.79 -13.01 -16.77
CA ARG A 515 8.12 -11.97 -17.77
C ARG A 515 9.61 -11.88 -18.06
N ASP A 516 10.20 -13.03 -18.40
CA ASP A 516 11.64 -13.20 -18.72
C ASP A 516 12.61 -12.86 -17.58
N PHE A 517 12.11 -12.60 -16.37
CA PHE A 517 12.92 -12.40 -15.18
C PHE A 517 12.92 -13.66 -14.32
N SER A 518 14.13 -14.17 -14.01
CA SER A 518 14.31 -15.32 -13.13
C SER A 518 14.47 -14.89 -11.67
N TYR A 519 13.77 -15.57 -10.78
CA TYR A 519 13.82 -15.35 -9.34
C TYR A 519 13.68 -16.68 -8.60
N ALA A 520 13.89 -16.66 -7.29
CA ALA A 520 13.84 -17.88 -6.50
C ALA A 520 13.28 -17.65 -5.10
N LEU A 521 12.67 -18.71 -4.56
CA LEU A 521 12.28 -18.82 -3.16
C LEU A 521 13.18 -19.84 -2.47
N TYR A 522 13.67 -19.54 -1.27
CA TYR A 522 14.58 -20.41 -0.53
C TYR A 522 13.92 -20.96 0.74
N SER A 523 14.26 -22.19 1.10
CA SER A 523 13.86 -22.78 2.38
C SER A 523 15.06 -22.87 3.32
N LYS A 524 15.16 -21.95 4.29
CA LYS A 524 16.17 -22.02 5.36
C LYS A 524 15.87 -23.18 6.31
N LYS A 525 14.58 -23.47 6.53
CA LYS A 525 14.11 -24.64 7.30
C LYS A 525 12.87 -25.25 6.65
N GLY A 526 12.73 -26.57 6.75
CA GLY A 526 11.78 -27.37 5.96
C GLY A 526 12.35 -27.80 4.61
N THR A 527 11.52 -28.42 3.76
CA THR A 527 11.89 -28.81 2.39
C THR A 527 10.73 -28.65 1.42
N PHE A 528 11.02 -28.15 0.22
CA PHE A 528 10.05 -28.14 -0.88
C PHE A 528 10.01 -29.50 -1.59
N GLU A 529 8.81 -29.90 -2.00
CA GLU A 529 8.61 -31.07 -2.85
C GLU A 529 7.57 -30.76 -3.95
N PRO A 530 7.86 -31.09 -5.21
CA PRO A 530 6.87 -30.95 -6.28
C PRO A 530 5.73 -31.94 -6.08
N VAL A 531 4.53 -31.54 -6.46
CA VAL A 531 3.35 -32.41 -6.47
C VAL A 531 2.72 -32.37 -7.85
N HIS A 532 2.28 -33.52 -8.33
CA HIS A 532 1.56 -33.66 -9.59
C HIS A 532 0.33 -34.52 -9.34
N ASP A 533 -0.66 -33.95 -8.65
CA ASP A 533 -1.93 -34.61 -8.32
C ASP A 533 -3.07 -34.08 -9.19
N GLU A 534 -4.25 -34.70 -9.11
CA GLU A 534 -5.46 -34.23 -9.79
C GLU A 534 -6.02 -32.94 -9.18
N LEU A 535 -5.65 -32.62 -7.94
CA LEU A 535 -6.13 -31.48 -7.15
C LEU A 535 -5.46 -30.14 -7.54
N GLY A 536 -4.48 -30.15 -8.44
CA GLY A 536 -3.82 -28.93 -8.90
C GLY A 536 -2.80 -28.38 -7.90
N THR A 537 -2.26 -29.25 -7.03
CA THR A 537 -1.17 -28.89 -6.12
C THR A 537 0.11 -28.65 -6.91
N ALA A 538 0.72 -27.46 -6.77
CA ALA A 538 1.98 -27.11 -7.42
C ALA A 538 3.19 -27.70 -6.68
N PHE A 539 3.24 -27.44 -5.37
CA PHE A 539 4.27 -27.95 -4.47
C PHE A 539 3.77 -28.00 -3.04
N ARG A 540 4.48 -28.75 -2.21
CA ARG A 540 4.33 -28.75 -0.75
C ARG A 540 5.60 -28.32 -0.03
N ILE A 541 5.44 -27.79 1.18
CA ILE A 541 6.54 -27.45 2.07
C ILE A 541 6.43 -28.32 3.33
N ILE A 542 7.39 -29.22 3.51
CA ILE A 542 7.44 -30.13 4.67
C ILE A 542 8.23 -29.46 5.79
N PRO A 543 7.67 -29.33 7.02
CA PRO A 543 8.37 -28.73 8.15
C PRO A 543 9.52 -29.63 8.63
N LYS A 544 10.60 -29.00 9.12
CA LYS A 544 11.66 -29.70 9.86
C LYS A 544 11.47 -29.41 11.34
N ARG A 545 11.16 -30.42 12.17
CA ARG A 545 10.85 -30.23 13.60
C ARG A 545 9.77 -29.14 13.81
N HIS A 546 8.63 -29.28 13.14
CA HIS A 546 7.49 -28.34 13.17
C HIS A 546 7.82 -26.87 12.86
N GLN A 547 8.85 -26.61 12.06
CA GLN A 547 9.17 -25.25 11.60
C GLN A 547 9.53 -25.23 10.12
N ILE A 548 9.05 -24.21 9.44
CA ILE A 548 9.33 -23.82 8.06
C ILE A 548 9.85 -22.38 8.11
N ILE A 549 10.92 -22.10 7.35
CA ILE A 549 11.41 -20.74 7.15
C ILE A 549 11.61 -20.55 5.65
N ILE A 550 10.80 -19.69 5.04
CA ILE A 550 10.88 -19.32 3.62
C ILE A 550 11.47 -17.91 3.48
N ALA A 551 12.46 -17.76 2.62
CA ALA A 551 13.23 -16.53 2.47
C ALA A 551 13.36 -16.10 1.02
N THR A 552 13.53 -14.78 0.82
CA THR A 552 13.73 -14.16 -0.50
C THR A 552 15.15 -14.32 -1.05
N HIS A 553 16.09 -14.70 -0.19
CA HIS A 553 17.51 -14.89 -0.49
C HIS A 553 18.06 -16.07 0.33
N ARG A 554 19.24 -16.55 -0.04
CA ARG A 554 19.90 -17.72 0.58
C ARG A 554 20.16 -17.54 2.07
#